data_AF-A0A067M310-F1
#
_entry.id   AF-A0A067M310-F1
#
_cell.length_a   1.000
_cell.length_b   1.000
_cell.length_c   1.000
_cell.angle_alpha   90.00
_cell.angle_beta   90.00
_cell.angle_gamma   90.00
#
_symmetry.space_group_name_H-M   'P 1'
#
loop_
_entity.id
_entity.type
_entity.pdbx_description
1 polymer ?
#
loop_
_entity_poly.entity_id
_entity_poly.type
_entity_poly.pdbx_seq_one_letter_code
_entity_poly.pdbx_strand_id
1 'polypeptide(L)'
;MDGAPHPHSLFSVRNPRGFALRLTRTPSEILHAITESRAIWLAVRVALDLSVEGYLNESADVLSALWASNPSSQFNNTRIKLGLELIWSTTNFRPRGRLWLPSTPALLATLEIKVREAICPVSSEEDVERCRADAMANPTPTAQWELIRALAGVRIVDQEIRMPRRASEVEALDLLDQYLALPPTSSDGPDHALVLTLAVELSLKHGRIPNARTYMDYVGARIADGVLDETLKISQAPRAGPLFLEGIIARRTGLTLEQAQQYAKDVGEALKVRVGEGEQRPFRNLTMHGLLQTLESKERFITPVMPGEQVLPFFSPPATPQQIAQVEIRLGVMLPMDYKEFLMITNGLGSYCPFGWYSALAPVEEIYWDDMTPTEYRLRYRPLEDHETDDALPFIRRALHISSNALDDTQRFWLIEPELVAEAKVALGDPAIAGEWVLMRWGDMFPSGFDDNAGTFRMVMERRLVDMGLQGY
;
A
#
# COMPACT_ATOMS: atom_id res chain seq x y z
N MET A 1 18.26 45.91 10.40
CA MET A 1 17.30 44.99 11.04
C MET A 1 16.24 44.72 9.99
N ASP A 2 16.52 43.78 9.09
CA ASP A 2 15.64 43.46 7.96
C ASP A 2 15.10 42.05 8.18
N GLY A 3 13.80 41.96 8.47
CA GLY A 3 13.09 40.70 8.63
C GLY A 3 12.68 40.17 7.26
N ALA A 4 13.27 39.04 6.87
CA ALA A 4 12.82 38.30 5.70
C ALA A 4 11.36 37.81 5.91
N PRO A 5 10.50 37.86 4.88
CA PRO A 5 9.12 37.41 5.00
C PRO A 5 9.07 35.89 5.14
N HIS A 6 8.45 35.39 6.22
CA HIS A 6 8.14 33.97 6.38
C HIS A 6 7.05 33.55 5.37
N PRO A 7 7.27 32.51 4.55
CA PRO A 7 6.27 31.98 3.63
C PRO A 7 5.29 31.06 4.37
N HIS A 8 4.36 31.64 5.14
CA HIS A 8 3.34 30.89 5.86
C HIS A 8 1.96 31.56 5.76
N SER A 9 1.29 31.51 4.59
CA SER A 9 -0.16 31.81 4.58
C SER A 9 -1.00 31.27 3.40
N LEU A 10 -0.54 30.24 2.65
CA LEU A 10 -1.33 29.71 1.52
C LEU A 10 -1.96 28.32 1.73
N PHE A 11 -1.86 27.73 2.92
CA PHE A 11 -2.60 26.51 3.26
C PHE A 11 -3.89 26.88 4.01
N SER A 12 -4.92 27.20 3.21
CA SER A 12 -6.32 27.19 3.64
C SER A 12 -6.63 25.85 4.32
N VAL A 13 -7.38 25.90 5.42
CA VAL A 13 -7.83 24.78 6.28
C VAL A 13 -8.15 23.52 5.47
N ARG A 14 -7.14 22.68 5.26
CA ARG A 14 -7.21 21.42 4.55
C ARG A 14 -7.34 20.30 5.59
N ASN A 15 -8.21 19.37 5.22
CA ASN A 15 -8.77 18.30 6.01
C ASN A 15 -7.74 17.61 6.93
N PRO A 16 -7.70 17.88 8.25
CA PRO A 16 -6.77 17.24 9.21
C PRO A 16 -7.09 15.75 9.44
N ARG A 17 -7.81 15.12 8.50
CA ARG A 17 -8.34 13.78 8.62
C ARG A 17 -7.39 12.72 8.06
N GLY A 18 -6.51 13.00 7.11
CA GLY A 18 -5.78 11.93 6.41
C GLY A 18 -5.04 10.94 7.33
N PHE A 19 -4.15 11.44 8.20
CA PHE A 19 -3.37 10.60 9.11
C PHE A 19 -4.21 10.00 10.25
N ALA A 20 -4.94 10.83 11.00
CA ALA A 20 -5.75 10.36 12.13
C ALA A 20 -6.88 9.40 11.70
N LEU A 21 -7.50 9.65 10.54
CA LEU A 21 -8.52 8.75 9.97
C LEU A 21 -7.91 7.40 9.59
N ARG A 22 -6.70 7.38 9.03
CA ARG A 22 -5.99 6.13 8.74
C ARG A 22 -5.79 5.31 10.02
N LEU A 23 -5.21 5.91 11.07
CA LEU A 23 -5.00 5.21 12.35
C LEU A 23 -6.32 4.73 12.96
N THR A 24 -7.38 5.56 12.89
CA THR A 24 -8.70 5.22 13.43
C THR A 24 -9.39 4.09 12.66
N ARG A 25 -9.17 3.99 11.35
CA ARG A 25 -9.75 2.92 10.50
C ARG A 25 -8.98 1.61 10.57
N THR A 26 -7.67 1.68 10.81
CA THR A 26 -6.78 0.52 10.70
C THR A 26 -7.24 -0.69 11.54
N PRO A 27 -7.73 -0.57 12.79
CA PRO A 27 -8.26 -1.72 13.52
C PRO A 27 -9.39 -2.45 12.76
N SER A 28 -10.32 -1.72 12.14
CA SER A 28 -11.38 -2.32 11.32
C SER A 28 -10.81 -2.93 10.04
N GLU A 29 -9.87 -2.24 9.38
CA GLU A 29 -9.18 -2.78 8.19
C GLU A 29 -8.44 -4.10 8.50
N ILE A 30 -7.85 -4.22 9.69
CA ILE A 30 -7.18 -5.46 10.16
C ILE A 30 -8.21 -6.58 10.37
N LEU A 31 -9.33 -6.30 11.02
CA LEU A 31 -10.38 -7.30 11.27
C LEU A 31 -10.95 -7.87 9.97
N HIS A 32 -11.06 -7.04 8.94
CA HIS A 32 -11.59 -7.42 7.64
C HIS A 32 -10.50 -7.70 6.59
N ALA A 33 -9.24 -7.67 6.99
CA ALA A 33 -8.15 -7.97 6.08
C ALA A 33 -8.31 -9.39 5.55
N ILE A 34 -8.29 -9.52 4.23
CA ILE A 34 -8.53 -10.77 3.53
C ILE A 34 -7.50 -11.81 3.95
N THR A 35 -6.27 -11.38 4.10
CA THR A 35 -5.14 -12.24 4.42
C THR A 35 -4.48 -11.85 5.72
N GLU A 36 -3.86 -12.82 6.38
CA GLU A 36 -3.04 -12.53 7.56
C GLU A 36 -1.89 -11.59 7.19
N SER A 37 -1.23 -11.80 6.05
CA SER A 37 -0.16 -10.92 5.57
C SER A 37 -0.60 -9.46 5.43
N ARG A 38 -1.83 -9.20 4.95
CA ARG A 38 -2.39 -7.84 4.88
C ARG A 38 -2.69 -7.27 6.26
N ALA A 39 -3.27 -8.07 7.17
CA ALA A 39 -3.49 -7.67 8.56
C ALA A 39 -2.17 -7.29 9.25
N ILE A 40 -1.14 -8.11 9.06
CA ILE A 40 0.21 -7.86 9.57
C ILE A 40 0.76 -6.57 8.93
N TRP A 41 0.65 -6.40 7.61
CA TRP A 41 1.14 -5.20 6.94
C TRP A 41 0.51 -3.91 7.48
N LEU A 42 -0.81 -3.92 7.69
CA LEU A 42 -1.53 -2.80 8.29
C LEU A 42 -1.03 -2.50 9.72
N ALA A 43 -0.86 -3.54 10.54
CA ALA A 43 -0.35 -3.39 11.91
C ALA A 43 1.10 -2.85 11.93
N VAL A 44 2.00 -3.41 11.12
CA VAL A 44 3.40 -2.94 11.04
C VAL A 44 3.45 -1.52 10.48
N ARG A 45 2.56 -1.14 9.56
CA ARG A 45 2.46 0.24 9.08
C ARG A 45 2.04 1.21 10.19
N VAL A 46 1.07 0.85 11.03
CA VAL A 46 0.71 1.65 12.22
C VAL A 46 1.88 1.74 13.19
N ALA A 47 2.58 0.64 13.44
CA ALA A 47 3.78 0.67 14.29
C ALA A 47 4.82 1.65 13.74
N LEU A 48 5.04 1.69 12.42
CA LEU A 48 5.94 2.65 11.80
C LEU A 48 5.45 4.09 11.93
N ASP A 49 4.15 4.34 11.67
CA ASP A 49 3.53 5.64 11.86
C ASP A 49 3.75 6.15 13.30
N LEU A 50 3.45 5.32 14.32
CA LEU A 50 3.70 5.67 15.73
C LEU A 50 5.18 5.92 16.03
N SER A 51 6.10 5.17 15.42
CA SER A 51 7.54 5.35 15.60
C SER A 51 8.04 6.69 15.04
N VAL A 52 7.58 7.08 13.85
CA VAL A 52 7.93 8.37 13.21
C VAL A 52 7.35 9.56 13.98
N GLU A 53 6.23 9.35 14.68
CA GLU A 53 5.65 10.33 15.60
C GLU A 53 6.40 10.46 16.94
N GLY A 54 7.34 9.54 17.23
CA GLY A 54 8.12 9.50 18.47
C GLY A 54 7.53 8.61 19.58
N TYR A 55 6.42 7.91 19.31
CA TYR A 55 5.75 7.00 20.25
C TYR A 55 6.32 5.57 20.15
N LEU A 56 7.60 5.42 20.54
CA LEU A 56 8.34 4.17 20.34
C LEU A 56 7.81 2.99 21.18
N ASN A 57 7.29 3.26 22.39
CA ASN A 57 6.71 2.19 23.23
C ASN A 57 5.42 1.66 22.61
N GLU A 58 4.54 2.55 22.17
CA GLU A 58 3.26 2.23 21.55
C GLU A 58 3.48 1.50 20.22
N SER A 59 4.49 1.91 19.45
CA SER A 59 4.97 1.17 18.27
C SER A 59 5.42 -0.26 18.61
N ALA A 60 6.19 -0.43 19.68
CA ALA A 60 6.64 -1.74 20.15
C ALA A 60 5.48 -2.60 20.67
N ASP A 61 4.45 -2.01 21.27
CA ASP A 61 3.28 -2.71 21.78
C ASP A 61 2.46 -3.33 20.63
N VAL A 62 2.28 -2.61 19.51
CA VAL A 62 1.67 -3.15 18.28
C VAL A 62 2.42 -4.38 17.78
N LEU A 63 3.75 -4.29 17.71
CA LEU A 63 4.59 -5.39 17.22
C LEU A 63 4.67 -6.55 18.21
N SER A 64 4.55 -6.28 19.51
CA SER A 64 4.49 -7.31 20.54
C SER A 64 3.23 -8.15 20.40
N ALA A 65 2.08 -7.53 20.09
CA ALA A 65 0.84 -8.25 19.77
C ALA A 65 1.02 -9.15 18.54
N LEU A 66 1.67 -8.65 17.49
CA LEU A 66 2.01 -9.43 16.29
C LEU A 66 2.88 -10.64 16.62
N TRP A 67 3.97 -10.45 17.37
CA TRP A 67 4.88 -11.54 17.73
C TRP A 67 4.25 -12.59 18.66
N ALA A 68 3.31 -12.17 19.51
CA ALA A 68 2.55 -13.08 20.36
C ALA A 68 1.58 -13.94 19.55
N SER A 69 0.96 -13.36 18.52
CA SER A 69 -0.01 -14.04 17.66
C SER A 69 0.64 -14.96 16.62
N ASN A 70 1.82 -14.61 16.10
CA ASN A 70 2.52 -15.44 15.12
C ASN A 70 4.04 -15.37 15.33
N PRO A 71 4.61 -16.27 16.17
CA PRO A 71 6.04 -16.23 16.51
C PRO A 71 6.98 -16.44 15.31
N SER A 72 6.50 -17.18 14.30
CA SER A 72 7.20 -17.54 13.06
C SER A 72 7.06 -16.51 11.95
N SER A 73 6.10 -15.58 12.02
CA SER A 73 5.94 -14.56 10.99
C SER A 73 7.15 -13.63 10.99
N GLN A 74 8.06 -13.91 10.08
CA GLN A 74 8.98 -12.89 9.62
C GLN A 74 8.17 -12.01 8.69
N PHE A 75 7.85 -10.79 9.13
CA PHE A 75 7.30 -9.83 8.20
C PHE A 75 8.41 -9.50 7.18
N ASN A 76 8.32 -10.12 6.01
CA ASN A 76 9.33 -10.07 4.95
C ASN A 76 9.33 -8.74 4.19
N ASN A 77 8.44 -7.78 4.51
CA ASN A 77 8.53 -6.44 3.94
C ASN A 77 9.78 -5.74 4.49
N THR A 78 10.85 -5.83 3.71
CA THR A 78 12.17 -5.33 4.04
C THR A 78 12.16 -3.84 4.33
N ARG A 79 11.29 -3.04 3.69
CA ARG A 79 11.32 -1.57 3.80
C ARG A 79 10.70 -1.04 5.10
N ILE A 80 9.53 -1.55 5.50
CA ILE A 80 8.89 -1.10 6.75
C ILE A 80 9.69 -1.60 7.95
N LYS A 81 10.11 -2.87 7.92
CA LYS A 81 11.00 -3.45 8.93
C LYS A 81 12.26 -2.59 9.07
N LEU A 82 12.93 -2.31 7.95
CA LEU A 82 14.11 -1.45 7.90
C LEU A 82 13.87 -0.07 8.56
N GLY A 83 12.77 0.60 8.24
CA GLY A 83 12.43 1.89 8.86
C GLY A 83 12.34 1.80 10.37
N LEU A 84 11.67 0.78 10.91
CA LEU A 84 11.61 0.52 12.36
C LEU A 84 13.01 0.25 12.95
N GLU A 85 13.83 -0.57 12.28
CA GLU A 85 15.19 -0.87 12.78
C GLU A 85 16.08 0.37 12.84
N LEU A 86 15.99 1.24 11.83
CA LEU A 86 16.70 2.51 11.77
C LEU A 86 16.26 3.43 12.90
N ILE A 87 14.95 3.62 13.09
CA ILE A 87 14.43 4.49 14.15
C ILE A 87 14.88 3.98 15.52
N TRP A 88 14.71 2.69 15.82
CA TRP A 88 15.04 2.15 17.14
C TRP A 88 16.54 2.15 17.42
N SER A 89 17.37 1.80 16.43
CA SER A 89 18.82 1.79 16.60
C SER A 89 19.38 3.20 16.84
N THR A 90 18.90 4.19 16.10
CA THR A 90 19.38 5.58 16.17
C THR A 90 18.87 6.34 17.39
N THR A 91 17.79 5.85 18.01
CA THR A 91 17.25 6.36 19.27
C THR A 91 17.75 5.59 20.50
N ASN A 92 18.57 4.55 20.32
CA ASN A 92 18.94 3.59 21.37
C ASN A 92 17.72 2.96 22.07
N PHE A 93 16.57 2.89 21.39
CA PHE A 93 15.35 2.28 21.91
C PHE A 93 15.44 0.76 21.84
N ARG A 94 14.93 0.08 22.87
CA ARG A 94 14.86 -1.38 22.94
C ARG A 94 13.44 -1.81 23.31
N PRO A 95 12.70 -2.46 22.40
CA PRO A 95 11.39 -2.99 22.73
C PRO A 95 11.50 -4.06 23.83
N ARG A 96 10.48 -4.15 24.69
CA ARG A 96 10.43 -5.19 25.72
C ARG A 96 10.10 -6.54 25.08
N GLY A 97 10.66 -7.64 25.60
CA GLY A 97 10.19 -9.00 25.28
C GLY A 97 10.85 -9.73 24.09
N ARG A 98 11.73 -9.11 23.31
CA ARG A 98 12.57 -9.80 22.31
C ARG A 98 13.99 -9.25 22.29
N LEU A 99 14.97 -10.10 21.99
CA LEU A 99 16.36 -9.69 21.71
C LEU A 99 16.39 -8.96 20.37
N TRP A 100 16.11 -7.66 20.41
CA TRP A 100 16.38 -6.79 19.26
C TRP A 100 17.88 -6.53 19.21
N LEU A 101 18.55 -7.05 18.18
CA LEU A 101 19.98 -6.78 17.97
C LEU A 101 20.11 -5.35 17.42
N PRO A 102 20.86 -4.46 18.09
CA PRO A 102 21.10 -3.13 17.57
C PRO A 102 21.78 -3.22 16.19
N SER A 103 21.37 -2.35 15.27
CA SER A 103 22.06 -2.20 13.99
C SER A 103 23.52 -1.85 14.23
N THR A 104 24.44 -2.62 13.65
CA THR A 104 25.87 -2.31 13.71
C THR A 104 26.17 -1.08 12.84
N PRO A 105 27.26 -0.33 13.10
CA PRO A 105 27.69 0.74 12.20
C PRO A 105 27.86 0.30 10.74
N ALA A 106 28.31 -0.93 10.52
CA ALA A 106 28.44 -1.53 9.18
C ALA A 106 27.07 -1.76 8.51
N LEU A 107 26.08 -2.21 9.27
CA LEU A 107 24.71 -2.34 8.79
C LEU A 107 24.15 -0.95 8.44
N LEU A 108 24.28 0.04 9.33
CA LEU A 108 23.83 1.42 9.05
C LEU A 108 24.45 2.00 7.77
N ALA A 109 25.74 1.77 7.53
CA ALA A 109 26.40 2.19 6.29
C ALA A 109 25.83 1.48 5.04
N THR A 110 25.56 0.17 5.15
CA THR A 110 24.93 -0.61 4.07
C THR A 110 23.52 -0.12 3.78
N LEU A 111 22.77 0.23 4.82
CA LEU A 111 21.41 0.75 4.70
C LEU A 111 21.40 2.15 4.10
N GLU A 112 22.35 3.02 4.50
CA GLU A 112 22.53 4.33 3.88
C GLU A 112 22.75 4.20 2.36
N ILE A 113 23.60 3.27 1.91
CA ILE A 113 23.80 2.97 0.49
C ILE A 113 22.48 2.59 -0.19
N LYS A 114 21.72 1.63 0.37
CA LYS A 114 20.45 1.18 -0.22
C LYS A 114 19.40 2.30 -0.32
N VAL A 115 19.33 3.15 0.71
CA VAL A 115 18.41 4.30 0.72
C VAL A 115 18.84 5.32 -0.32
N ARG A 116 20.15 5.54 -0.48
CA ARG A 116 20.70 6.41 -1.52
C ARG A 116 20.40 5.88 -2.91
N GLU A 117 20.59 4.60 -3.19
CA GLU A 117 20.24 3.97 -4.48
C GLU A 117 18.75 4.10 -4.80
N ALA A 118 17.88 4.04 -3.79
CA ALA A 118 16.43 4.17 -3.97
C ALA A 118 15.99 5.61 -4.28
N ILE A 119 16.71 6.62 -3.79
CA ILE A 119 16.36 8.05 -3.95
C ILE A 119 17.11 8.66 -5.15
N CYS A 120 18.39 8.35 -5.25
CA CYS A 120 19.35 8.88 -6.20
C CYS A 120 19.83 7.73 -7.09
N PRO A 121 19.69 7.83 -8.42
CA PRO A 121 20.19 6.81 -9.31
C PRO A 121 21.72 6.79 -9.19
N VAL A 122 22.31 5.62 -9.39
CA VAL A 122 23.77 5.49 -9.42
C VAL A 122 24.33 6.42 -10.50
N SER A 123 25.28 7.27 -10.13
CA SER A 123 25.82 8.29 -11.01
C SER A 123 27.34 8.15 -11.17
N SER A 124 27.83 8.30 -12.41
CA SER A 124 29.26 8.48 -12.67
C SER A 124 29.68 9.95 -12.44
N GLU A 125 30.98 10.22 -12.40
CA GLU A 125 31.48 11.61 -12.37
C GLU A 125 31.08 12.36 -13.65
N GLU A 126 31.08 11.68 -14.81
CA GLU A 126 30.62 12.26 -16.08
C GLU A 126 29.14 12.64 -16.03
N ASP A 127 28.29 11.83 -15.38
CA ASP A 127 26.87 12.15 -15.21
C ASP A 127 26.68 13.41 -14.35
N VAL A 128 27.49 13.58 -13.29
CA VAL A 128 27.42 14.80 -12.46
C VAL A 128 27.83 16.03 -13.24
N GLU A 129 28.91 15.97 -14.01
CA GLU A 129 29.35 17.10 -14.84
C GLU A 129 28.33 17.42 -15.95
N ARG A 130 27.69 16.40 -16.54
CA ARG A 130 26.58 16.59 -17.49
C ARG A 130 25.40 17.29 -16.82
N CYS A 131 24.90 16.77 -15.70
CA CYS A 131 23.79 17.38 -14.97
C CYS A 131 24.13 18.81 -14.50
N ARG A 132 25.39 19.08 -14.16
CA ARG A 132 25.88 20.42 -13.79
C ARG A 132 25.82 21.37 -14.97
N ALA A 133 26.34 20.96 -16.12
CA ALA A 133 26.28 21.76 -17.35
C ALA A 133 24.82 22.05 -17.76
N ASP A 134 23.94 21.05 -17.65
CA ASP A 134 22.51 21.20 -17.96
C ASP A 134 21.81 22.17 -17.00
N ALA A 135 22.05 22.04 -15.68
CA ALA A 135 21.50 22.94 -14.68
C ALA A 135 22.01 24.38 -14.83
N MET A 136 23.26 24.57 -15.28
CA MET A 136 23.81 25.90 -15.57
C MET A 136 23.23 26.50 -16.86
N ALA A 137 23.05 25.69 -17.91
CA ALA A 137 22.50 26.14 -19.18
C ALA A 137 21.00 26.42 -19.09
N ASN A 138 20.27 25.64 -18.28
CA ASN A 138 18.82 25.73 -18.12
C ASN A 138 18.42 25.48 -16.65
N PRO A 139 18.45 26.51 -15.78
CA PRO A 139 18.25 26.39 -14.32
C PRO A 139 16.78 26.17 -13.94
N THR A 140 16.17 25.15 -14.53
CA THR A 140 14.82 24.69 -14.18
C THR A 140 14.86 23.88 -12.87
N PRO A 141 13.76 23.83 -12.11
CA PRO A 141 13.67 22.95 -10.94
C PRO A 141 14.01 21.48 -11.27
N THR A 142 13.60 20.99 -12.44
CA THR A 142 13.91 19.63 -12.90
C THR A 142 15.42 19.43 -13.08
N ALA A 143 16.11 20.34 -13.78
CA ALA A 143 17.56 20.23 -13.98
C ALA A 143 18.34 20.35 -12.66
N GLN A 144 17.91 21.23 -11.75
CA GLN A 144 18.48 21.33 -10.42
C GLN A 144 18.29 20.04 -9.60
N TRP A 145 17.10 19.45 -9.66
CA TRP A 145 16.82 18.20 -8.95
C TRP A 145 17.68 17.03 -9.47
N GLU A 146 17.84 16.91 -10.80
CA GLU A 146 18.71 15.89 -11.38
C GLU A 146 20.18 16.08 -10.96
N LEU A 147 20.67 17.33 -10.90
CA LEU A 147 22.00 17.62 -10.35
C LEU A 147 22.12 17.23 -8.87
N ILE A 148 21.13 17.57 -8.04
CA ILE A 148 21.10 17.19 -6.62
C ILE A 148 21.18 15.67 -6.48
N ARG A 149 20.37 14.91 -7.23
CA ARG A 149 20.38 13.44 -7.22
C ARG A 149 21.74 12.90 -7.66
N ALA A 150 22.32 13.46 -8.70
CA ALA A 150 23.62 13.01 -9.20
C ALA A 150 24.75 13.26 -8.18
N LEU A 151 24.75 14.41 -7.49
CA LEU A 151 25.72 14.75 -6.44
C LEU A 151 25.57 13.93 -5.16
N ALA A 152 24.33 13.61 -4.80
CA ALA A 152 23.98 12.90 -3.58
C ALA A 152 23.93 11.36 -3.75
N GLY A 153 23.95 10.87 -4.98
CA GLY A 153 23.88 9.45 -5.32
C GLY A 153 25.16 8.69 -5.02
N VAL A 154 25.02 7.37 -4.84
CA VAL A 154 26.18 6.47 -4.76
C VAL A 154 26.82 6.35 -6.13
N ARG A 155 28.13 6.07 -6.13
CA ARG A 155 28.92 5.91 -7.35
C ARG A 155 29.43 4.49 -7.47
N ILE A 156 29.56 3.98 -8.70
CA ILE A 156 30.32 2.77 -8.98
C ILE A 156 31.70 3.18 -9.50
N VAL A 157 32.74 2.85 -8.73
CA VAL A 157 34.14 3.09 -9.10
C VAL A 157 34.87 1.77 -9.00
N ASP A 158 35.44 1.29 -10.10
CA ASP A 158 36.14 0.00 -10.17
C ASP A 158 35.29 -1.20 -9.68
N GLN A 159 34.00 -1.22 -10.03
CA GLN A 159 32.99 -2.20 -9.58
C GLN A 159 32.65 -2.14 -8.08
N GLU A 160 33.17 -1.17 -7.33
CA GLU A 160 32.79 -0.94 -5.93
C GLU A 160 31.78 0.19 -5.80
N ILE A 161 30.74 -0.03 -5.00
CA ILE A 161 29.79 1.02 -4.62
C ILE A 161 30.44 1.91 -3.57
N ARG A 162 30.53 3.21 -3.87
CA ARG A 162 31.12 4.24 -3.00
C ARG A 162 30.12 5.34 -2.72
N MET A 163 30.12 5.80 -1.48
CA MET A 163 29.38 6.99 -1.08
C MET A 163 29.97 8.24 -1.76
N PRO A 164 29.15 9.26 -2.07
CA PRO A 164 29.63 10.52 -2.62
C PRO A 164 30.62 11.20 -1.67
N ARG A 165 31.51 12.01 -2.25
CA ARG A 165 32.47 12.80 -1.48
C ARG A 165 31.73 13.83 -0.63
N ARG A 166 32.26 14.14 0.55
CA ARG A 166 31.71 15.16 1.45
C ARG A 166 31.44 16.50 0.75
N ALA A 167 32.34 16.94 -0.14
CA ALA A 167 32.16 18.19 -0.87
C ALA A 167 30.90 18.15 -1.78
N SER A 168 30.69 17.05 -2.51
CA SER A 168 29.51 16.84 -3.35
C SER A 168 28.23 16.80 -2.54
N GLU A 169 28.25 16.16 -1.36
CA GLU A 169 27.10 16.11 -0.46
C GLU A 169 26.74 17.49 0.13
N VAL A 170 27.74 18.29 0.49
CA VAL A 170 27.53 19.66 0.99
C VAL A 170 26.99 20.54 -0.13
N GLU A 171 27.52 20.41 -1.34
CA GLU A 171 26.99 21.12 -2.51
C GLU A 171 25.54 20.72 -2.81
N ALA A 172 25.23 19.41 -2.79
CA ALA A 172 23.86 18.92 -2.96
C ALA A 172 22.93 19.52 -1.90
N LEU A 173 23.40 19.65 -0.65
CA LEU A 173 22.63 20.26 0.43
C LEU A 173 22.40 21.76 0.22
N ASP A 174 23.39 22.50 -0.25
CA ASP A 174 23.23 23.93 -0.58
C ASP A 174 22.26 24.13 -1.75
N LEU A 175 22.24 23.22 -2.72
CA LEU A 175 21.27 23.21 -3.82
C LEU A 175 19.87 22.79 -3.35
N LEU A 176 19.77 21.85 -2.40
CA LEU A 176 18.50 21.47 -1.76
C LEU A 176 17.88 22.65 -1.01
N ASP A 177 18.67 23.40 -0.25
CA ASP A 177 18.24 24.61 0.46
C ASP A 177 17.64 25.63 -0.53
N GLN A 178 18.26 25.81 -1.70
CA GLN A 178 17.74 26.68 -2.77
C GLN A 178 16.48 26.13 -3.43
N TYR A 179 16.47 24.83 -3.74
CA TYR A 179 15.36 24.14 -4.39
C TYR A 179 14.09 24.21 -3.53
N LEU A 180 14.21 23.96 -2.23
CA LEU A 180 13.09 23.99 -1.28
C LEU A 180 12.61 25.41 -0.93
N ALA A 181 13.40 26.43 -1.24
CA ALA A 181 12.99 27.83 -1.14
C ALA A 181 12.14 28.30 -2.33
N LEU A 182 12.12 27.56 -3.43
CA LEU A 182 11.25 27.85 -4.57
C LEU A 182 9.78 27.61 -4.17
N PRO A 183 8.83 28.43 -4.68
CA PRO A 183 7.43 28.15 -4.45
C PRO A 183 7.07 26.76 -5.01
N PRO A 184 6.26 25.96 -4.29
CA PRO A 184 5.83 24.65 -4.76
C PRO A 184 5.19 24.83 -6.14
N THR A 185 5.73 24.13 -7.13
CA THR A 185 5.21 24.21 -8.49
C THR A 185 3.95 23.37 -8.57
N SER A 186 2.99 23.74 -9.44
CA SER A 186 1.79 22.92 -9.66
C SER A 186 2.11 21.51 -10.20
N SER A 187 3.36 21.26 -10.59
CA SER A 187 3.91 19.96 -10.98
C SER A 187 4.77 19.31 -9.89
N ASP A 188 4.56 19.61 -8.60
CA ASP A 188 5.23 18.92 -7.49
C ASP A 188 4.90 17.43 -7.55
N GLY A 189 5.74 16.71 -8.29
CA GLY A 189 5.57 15.31 -8.59
C GLY A 189 5.72 14.44 -7.35
N PRO A 190 5.43 13.13 -7.50
CA PRO A 190 5.48 12.12 -6.43
C PRO A 190 6.84 11.98 -5.68
N ASP A 191 7.87 12.76 -6.04
CA ASP A 191 9.22 12.67 -5.48
C ASP A 191 9.56 13.71 -4.41
N HIS A 192 8.71 14.71 -4.14
CA HIS A 192 8.99 15.74 -3.12
C HIS A 192 9.31 15.14 -1.74
N ALA A 193 8.67 14.03 -1.40
CA ALA A 193 8.93 13.23 -0.21
C ALA A 193 10.38 12.73 -0.09
N LEU A 194 10.93 12.27 -1.21
CA LEU A 194 12.30 11.74 -1.28
C LEU A 194 13.31 12.88 -1.18
N VAL A 195 13.01 14.05 -1.77
CA VAL A 195 13.81 15.28 -1.63
C VAL A 195 13.94 15.65 -0.15
N LEU A 196 12.81 15.74 0.57
CA LEU A 196 12.81 16.10 1.99
C LEU A 196 13.53 15.05 2.85
N THR A 197 13.32 13.76 2.56
CA THR A 197 14.03 12.66 3.24
C THR A 197 15.55 12.81 3.08
N LEU A 198 16.01 13.07 1.85
CA LEU A 198 17.42 13.29 1.54
C LEU A 198 17.97 14.54 2.23
N ALA A 199 17.19 15.63 2.27
CA ALA A 199 17.58 16.89 2.88
C ALA A 199 17.72 16.77 4.41
N VAL A 200 16.78 16.08 5.08
CA VAL A 200 16.88 15.75 6.51
C VAL A 200 18.15 14.95 6.76
N GLU A 201 18.37 13.90 5.98
CA GLU A 201 19.50 12.99 6.15
C GLU A 201 20.86 13.71 5.97
N LEU A 202 21.04 14.44 4.87
CA LEU A 202 22.25 15.21 4.60
C LEU A 202 22.49 16.31 5.66
N SER A 203 21.43 17.00 6.08
CA SER A 203 21.52 18.03 7.12
C SER A 203 22.02 17.45 8.42
N LEU A 204 21.50 16.29 8.85
CA LEU A 204 21.95 15.60 10.06
C LEU A 204 23.39 15.11 9.94
N LYS A 205 23.74 14.49 8.80
CA LYS A 205 25.10 13.99 8.53
C LYS A 205 26.16 15.09 8.59
N HIS A 206 25.84 16.30 8.12
CA HIS A 206 26.76 17.44 8.10
C HIS A 206 26.57 18.42 9.26
N GLY A 207 25.79 18.07 10.28
CA GLY A 207 25.61 18.86 11.50
C GLY A 207 24.76 20.12 11.34
N ARG A 208 24.02 20.28 10.24
CA ARG A 208 23.05 21.37 10.02
C ARG A 208 21.70 21.08 10.69
N ILE A 209 21.72 20.89 12.01
CA ILE A 209 20.54 20.51 12.80
C ILE A 209 19.33 21.46 12.61
N PRO A 210 19.51 22.80 12.54
CA PRO A 210 18.39 23.70 12.27
C PRO A 210 17.68 23.39 10.94
N ASN A 211 18.44 23.19 9.85
CA ASN A 211 17.88 22.84 8.54
C ASN A 211 17.14 21.49 8.60
N ALA A 212 17.73 20.49 9.26
CA ALA A 212 17.10 19.18 9.43
C ALA A 212 15.73 19.28 10.13
N ARG A 213 15.61 20.12 11.16
CA ARG A 213 14.34 20.38 11.86
C ARG A 213 13.33 21.07 10.94
N THR A 214 13.75 22.07 10.17
CA THR A 214 12.89 22.73 9.18
C THR A 214 12.37 21.73 8.14
N TYR A 215 13.23 20.86 7.61
CA TYR A 215 12.82 19.82 6.65
C TYR A 215 11.90 18.77 7.26
N MET A 216 12.19 18.33 8.48
CA MET A 216 11.32 17.42 9.22
C MET A 216 9.93 18.03 9.48
N ASP A 217 9.89 19.33 9.75
CA ASP A 217 8.64 20.07 9.95
C ASP A 217 7.79 20.14 8.66
N TYR A 218 8.42 20.32 7.49
CA TYR A 218 7.74 20.19 6.19
C TYR A 218 7.22 18.77 5.93
N VAL A 219 8.01 17.74 6.25
CA VAL A 219 7.54 16.34 6.18
C VAL A 219 6.34 16.13 7.09
N GLY A 220 6.40 16.63 8.34
CA GLY A 220 5.30 16.53 9.30
C GLY A 220 4.01 17.17 8.80
N ALA A 221 4.10 18.34 8.14
CA ALA A 221 2.94 18.98 7.51
C ALA A 221 2.32 18.09 6.41
N ARG A 222 3.14 17.46 5.56
CA ARG A 222 2.65 16.56 4.49
C ARG A 222 2.04 15.26 5.03
N ILE A 223 2.61 14.72 6.12
CA ILE A 223 2.02 13.57 6.83
C ILE A 223 0.66 13.97 7.40
N ALA A 224 0.55 15.15 8.03
CA ALA A 224 -0.71 15.66 8.57
C ALA A 224 -1.78 15.85 7.48
N ASP A 225 -1.37 16.28 6.28
CA ASP A 225 -2.24 16.40 5.10
C ASP A 225 -2.65 15.04 4.50
N GLY A 226 -2.11 13.92 5.00
CA GLY A 226 -2.52 12.56 4.61
C GLY A 226 -1.81 11.99 3.39
N VAL A 227 -0.67 12.54 2.96
CA VAL A 227 0.09 12.01 1.81
C VAL A 227 0.64 10.62 2.17
N LEU A 228 0.12 9.58 1.50
CA LEU A 228 0.16 8.18 2.00
C LEU A 228 1.54 7.49 2.08
N ASP A 229 2.63 8.08 1.58
CA ASP A 229 3.97 7.45 1.59
C ASP A 229 5.06 8.19 2.34
N GLU A 230 4.75 9.37 2.89
CA GLU A 230 5.76 10.22 3.56
C GLU A 230 6.38 9.53 4.79
N THR A 231 5.56 8.86 5.63
CA THR A 231 6.07 8.12 6.79
C THR A 231 7.11 7.07 6.39
N LEU A 232 6.81 6.28 5.36
CA LEU A 232 7.70 5.20 4.93
C LEU A 232 9.02 5.75 4.41
N LYS A 233 8.97 6.82 3.61
CA LYS A 233 10.17 7.46 3.05
C LYS A 233 11.02 8.07 4.16
N ILE A 234 10.43 8.87 5.05
CA ILE A 234 11.22 9.53 6.11
C ILE A 234 11.78 8.54 7.15
N SER A 235 11.08 7.43 7.42
CA SER A 235 11.59 6.38 8.32
C SER A 235 12.89 5.74 7.83
N GLN A 236 13.19 5.87 6.53
CA GLN A 236 14.40 5.33 5.92
C GLN A 236 15.59 6.28 6.05
N ALA A 237 15.44 7.51 6.57
CA ALA A 237 16.58 8.41 6.83
C ALA A 237 17.41 7.88 8.02
N PRO A 238 18.62 7.34 7.79
CA PRO A 238 19.36 6.61 8.83
C PRO A 238 19.76 7.42 10.06
N ARG A 239 19.68 8.76 10.02
CA ARG A 239 20.05 9.61 11.17
C ARG A 239 18.85 10.32 11.79
N ALA A 240 17.62 10.12 11.29
CA ALA A 240 16.45 10.90 11.68
C ALA A 240 15.85 10.55 13.06
N GLY A 241 16.17 9.39 13.64
CA GLY A 241 15.60 8.92 14.90
C GLY A 241 15.50 9.96 16.03
N PRO A 242 16.60 10.66 16.38
CA PRO A 242 16.56 11.70 17.41
C PRO A 242 15.53 12.81 17.16
N LEU A 243 15.27 13.17 15.90
CA LEU A 243 14.27 14.18 15.55
C LEU A 243 12.83 13.68 15.74
N PHE A 244 12.58 12.38 15.58
CA PHE A 244 11.26 11.79 15.88
C PHE A 244 10.97 11.88 17.39
N LEU A 245 11.98 11.63 18.25
CA LEU A 245 11.84 11.78 19.71
C LEU A 245 11.60 13.23 20.16
N GLU A 246 12.00 14.22 19.37
CA GLU A 246 11.65 15.62 19.63
C GLU A 246 10.15 15.90 19.39
N GLY A 247 9.38 14.95 18.84
CA GLY A 247 7.94 15.07 18.57
C GLY A 247 7.62 16.11 17.50
N ILE A 248 8.51 16.34 16.54
CA ILE A 248 8.31 17.32 15.46
C ILE A 248 7.08 16.98 14.64
N ILE A 249 6.94 15.71 14.25
CA ILE A 249 5.79 15.24 13.46
C ILE A 249 4.52 15.21 14.32
N ALA A 250 4.62 14.78 15.59
CA ALA A 250 3.45 14.70 16.47
C ALA A 250 2.79 16.05 16.73
N ARG A 251 3.59 17.13 16.81
CA ARG A 251 3.06 18.49 16.88
C ARG A 251 2.30 18.93 15.63
N ARG A 252 2.66 18.40 14.45
CA ARG A 252 2.01 18.72 13.18
C ARG A 252 0.74 17.91 12.96
N THR A 253 0.75 16.62 13.29
CA THR A 253 -0.42 15.75 13.19
C THR A 253 -1.41 15.94 14.33
N GLY A 254 -0.95 16.49 15.47
CA GLY A 254 -1.75 16.66 16.67
C GLY A 254 -2.01 15.34 17.42
N LEU A 255 -1.32 14.26 17.06
CA LEU A 255 -1.42 12.98 17.75
C LEU A 255 -0.94 13.15 19.21
N THR A 256 -1.74 12.72 20.18
CA THR A 256 -1.33 12.72 21.60
C THR A 256 -0.84 11.34 22.03
N LEU A 257 -0.16 11.29 23.18
CA LEU A 257 0.28 10.02 23.77
C LEU A 257 -0.91 9.09 24.08
N GLU A 258 -1.99 9.63 24.64
CA GLU A 258 -3.20 8.86 24.97
C GLU A 258 -3.84 8.25 23.72
N GLN A 259 -3.86 9.01 22.61
CA GLN A 259 -4.34 8.50 21.32
C GLN A 259 -3.41 7.43 20.77
N ALA A 260 -2.09 7.63 20.82
CA ALA A 260 -1.10 6.64 20.38
C ALA A 260 -1.26 5.31 21.16
N GLN A 261 -1.45 5.39 22.48
CA GLN A 261 -1.71 4.21 23.33
C GLN A 261 -3.02 3.52 22.97
N GLN A 262 -4.08 4.29 22.74
CA GLN A 262 -5.37 3.74 22.32
C GLN A 262 -5.27 3.05 20.95
N TYR A 263 -4.59 3.66 19.98
CA TYR A 263 -4.36 3.04 18.66
C TYR A 263 -3.54 1.77 18.76
N ALA A 264 -2.46 1.76 19.55
CA ALA A 264 -1.64 0.58 19.75
C ALA A 264 -2.44 -0.58 20.35
N LYS A 265 -3.29 -0.27 21.34
CA LYS A 265 -4.21 -1.24 21.95
C LYS A 265 -5.22 -1.78 20.95
N ASP A 266 -5.92 -0.90 20.22
CA ASP A 266 -6.99 -1.29 19.29
C ASP A 266 -6.44 -2.12 18.13
N VAL A 267 -5.27 -1.77 17.60
CA VAL A 267 -4.58 -2.55 16.56
C VAL A 267 -4.13 -3.91 17.10
N GLY A 268 -3.55 -3.96 18.31
CA GLY A 268 -3.15 -5.22 18.93
C GLY A 268 -4.33 -6.16 19.19
N GLU A 269 -5.47 -5.62 19.64
CA GLU A 269 -6.71 -6.37 19.84
C GLU A 269 -7.30 -6.86 18.50
N ALA A 270 -7.38 -5.98 17.50
CA ALA A 270 -7.85 -6.33 16.17
C ALA A 270 -7.01 -7.46 15.55
N LEU A 271 -5.69 -7.38 15.68
CA LEU A 271 -4.78 -8.41 15.17
C LEU A 271 -4.95 -9.73 15.91
N LYS A 272 -5.09 -9.70 17.23
CA LYS A 272 -5.37 -10.90 18.03
C LYS A 272 -6.66 -11.58 17.60
N VAL A 273 -7.74 -10.81 17.42
CA VAL A 273 -9.02 -11.31 16.92
C VAL A 273 -8.85 -11.87 15.51
N ARG A 274 -8.18 -11.14 14.60
CA ARG A 274 -7.99 -11.55 13.21
C ARG A 274 -7.19 -12.85 13.07
N VAL A 275 -6.14 -13.03 13.89
CA VAL A 275 -5.32 -14.25 13.90
C VAL A 275 -6.06 -15.41 14.58
N GLY A 276 -6.77 -15.14 15.68
CA GLY A 276 -7.47 -16.18 16.44
C GLY A 276 -8.77 -16.67 15.80
N GLU A 277 -9.52 -15.78 15.15
CA GLU A 277 -10.88 -16.06 14.64
C GLU A 277 -10.98 -16.04 13.10
N GLY A 278 -9.93 -15.60 12.40
CA GLY A 278 -9.95 -15.43 10.95
C GLY A 278 -10.57 -14.10 10.51
N GLU A 279 -10.83 -13.98 9.20
CA GLU A 279 -11.46 -12.80 8.58
C GLU A 279 -12.85 -12.55 9.18
N GLN A 280 -13.07 -11.36 9.72
CA GLN A 280 -14.39 -10.96 10.22
C GLN A 280 -15.28 -10.59 9.05
N ARG A 281 -16.39 -11.31 8.90
CA ARG A 281 -17.36 -11.13 7.80
C ARG A 281 -18.67 -10.54 8.33
N PRO A 282 -18.77 -9.22 8.52
CA PRO A 282 -19.92 -8.58 9.16
C PRO A 282 -21.23 -8.79 8.37
N PHE A 283 -21.13 -9.02 7.06
CA PHE A 283 -22.26 -9.22 6.16
C PHE A 283 -22.58 -10.69 5.87
N ARG A 284 -21.91 -11.65 6.53
CA ARG A 284 -22.10 -13.11 6.28
C ARG A 284 -23.54 -13.59 6.48
N ASN A 285 -24.30 -12.89 7.33
CA ASN A 285 -25.68 -13.25 7.65
C ASN A 285 -26.72 -12.62 6.71
N LEU A 286 -26.31 -11.73 5.79
CA LEU A 286 -27.24 -11.17 4.79
C LEU A 286 -27.57 -12.22 3.73
N THR A 287 -28.77 -12.19 3.16
CA THR A 287 -29.04 -12.94 1.92
C THR A 287 -28.28 -12.29 0.75
N MET A 288 -28.09 -12.98 -0.38
CA MET A 288 -27.46 -12.33 -1.55
C MET A 288 -28.25 -11.09 -1.98
N HIS A 289 -29.58 -11.17 -1.94
CA HIS A 289 -30.44 -10.01 -2.21
C HIS A 289 -30.19 -8.85 -1.24
N GLY A 290 -30.13 -9.10 0.07
CA GLY A 290 -29.83 -8.07 1.06
C GLY A 290 -28.44 -7.46 0.89
N LEU A 291 -27.46 -8.28 0.51
CA LEU A 291 -26.09 -7.85 0.20
C LEU A 291 -26.08 -6.86 -0.98
N LEU A 292 -26.72 -7.24 -2.09
CA LEU A 292 -26.80 -6.44 -3.30
C LEU A 292 -27.60 -5.14 -3.11
N GLN A 293 -28.70 -5.16 -2.35
CA GLN A 293 -29.43 -3.94 -2.00
C GLN A 293 -28.59 -2.98 -1.17
N THR A 294 -27.78 -3.52 -0.23
CA THR A 294 -26.87 -2.70 0.56
C THR A 294 -25.80 -2.08 -0.34
N LEU A 295 -25.27 -2.83 -1.31
CA LEU A 295 -24.29 -2.34 -2.29
C LEU A 295 -24.87 -1.20 -3.12
N GLU A 296 -26.06 -1.41 -3.72
CA GLU A 296 -26.76 -0.39 -4.49
C GLU A 296 -26.92 0.90 -3.67
N SER A 297 -27.40 0.76 -2.43
CA SER A 297 -27.65 1.90 -1.58
C SER A 297 -26.39 2.71 -1.31
N LYS A 298 -25.23 2.05 -1.10
CA LYS A 298 -23.96 2.72 -0.83
C LYS A 298 -23.35 3.34 -2.09
N GLU A 299 -23.30 2.60 -3.19
CA GLU A 299 -22.69 3.09 -4.44
C GLU A 299 -23.39 4.31 -5.02
N ARG A 300 -24.70 4.39 -4.84
CA ARG A 300 -25.50 5.55 -5.27
C ARG A 300 -25.06 6.86 -4.61
N PHE A 301 -24.52 6.83 -3.39
CA PHE A 301 -24.05 8.03 -2.69
C PHE A 301 -22.59 8.40 -3.02
N ILE A 302 -21.82 7.46 -3.54
CA ILE A 302 -20.38 7.65 -3.81
C ILE A 302 -20.15 8.38 -5.14
N THR A 303 -21.11 8.33 -6.07
CA THR A 303 -20.86 8.66 -7.47
C THR A 303 -21.43 10.03 -7.87
N PRO A 304 -20.59 11.05 -8.11
CA PRO A 304 -21.00 12.18 -8.93
C PRO A 304 -21.13 11.71 -10.38
N VAL A 305 -22.33 11.77 -10.95
CA VAL A 305 -22.55 11.48 -12.37
C VAL A 305 -21.74 12.48 -13.20
N MET A 306 -20.71 11.99 -13.90
CA MET A 306 -19.92 12.83 -14.79
C MET A 306 -20.80 13.28 -15.98
N PRO A 307 -20.77 14.56 -16.37
CA PRO A 307 -21.57 15.05 -17.50
C PRO A 307 -21.24 14.28 -18.78
N GLY A 308 -22.22 13.57 -19.33
CA GLY A 308 -22.08 12.85 -20.61
C GLY A 308 -21.88 11.33 -20.49
N GLU A 309 -21.69 10.79 -19.28
CA GLU A 309 -21.65 9.34 -19.08
C GLU A 309 -23.06 8.76 -18.92
N GLN A 310 -23.35 7.69 -19.68
CA GLN A 310 -24.60 6.96 -19.54
C GLN A 310 -24.56 6.15 -18.26
N VAL A 311 -25.35 6.57 -17.28
CA VAL A 311 -25.52 5.85 -16.02
C VAL A 311 -26.30 4.56 -16.32
N LEU A 312 -25.60 3.43 -16.37
CA LEU A 312 -26.24 2.12 -16.47
C LEU A 312 -27.03 1.83 -15.18
N PRO A 313 -28.18 1.13 -15.26
CA PRO A 313 -28.87 0.69 -14.05
C PRO A 313 -27.95 -0.23 -13.24
N PHE A 314 -27.97 -0.10 -11.91
CA PHE A 314 -27.21 -0.96 -11.03
C PHE A 314 -27.56 -2.43 -11.23
N PHE A 315 -28.88 -2.69 -11.24
CA PHE A 315 -29.46 -3.99 -11.48
C PHE A 315 -29.92 -4.12 -12.93
N SER A 316 -29.35 -5.10 -13.62
CA SER A 316 -29.91 -5.65 -14.84
C SER A 316 -31.12 -6.54 -14.51
N PRO A 317 -32.05 -6.75 -15.48
CA PRO A 317 -33.13 -7.72 -15.32
C PRO A 317 -32.59 -9.10 -14.87
N PRO A 318 -33.25 -9.81 -13.94
CA PRO A 318 -32.80 -11.12 -13.48
C PRO A 318 -32.64 -12.15 -14.59
N ALA A 319 -31.66 -13.04 -14.46
CA ALA A 319 -31.52 -14.20 -15.35
C ALA A 319 -32.57 -15.26 -14.97
N THR A 320 -33.21 -15.84 -15.99
CA THR A 320 -34.12 -16.97 -15.80
C THR A 320 -33.33 -18.26 -15.54
N PRO A 321 -33.91 -19.25 -14.83
CA PRO A 321 -33.29 -20.56 -14.66
C PRO A 321 -32.92 -21.23 -15.99
N GLN A 322 -33.70 -20.97 -17.05
CA GLN A 322 -33.44 -21.47 -18.39
C GLN A 322 -32.18 -20.83 -19.01
N GLN A 323 -31.99 -19.51 -18.86
CA GLN A 323 -30.77 -18.84 -19.31
C GLN A 323 -29.54 -19.36 -18.57
N ILE A 324 -29.64 -19.55 -17.25
CA ILE A 324 -28.56 -20.11 -16.43
C ILE A 324 -28.21 -21.54 -16.89
N ALA A 325 -29.21 -22.39 -17.09
CA ALA A 325 -28.99 -23.76 -17.58
C ALA A 325 -28.38 -23.78 -18.99
N GLN A 326 -28.82 -22.88 -19.88
CA GLN A 326 -28.25 -22.76 -21.23
C GLN A 326 -26.79 -22.35 -21.20
N VAL A 327 -26.39 -21.42 -20.32
CA VAL A 327 -24.98 -21.03 -20.20
C VAL A 327 -24.14 -22.14 -19.56
N GLU A 328 -24.66 -22.87 -18.57
CA GLU A 328 -23.97 -24.04 -18.00
C GLU A 328 -23.71 -25.12 -19.08
N ILE A 329 -24.70 -25.38 -19.94
CA ILE A 329 -24.55 -26.29 -21.10
C ILE A 329 -23.52 -25.74 -22.09
N ARG A 330 -23.59 -24.44 -22.42
CA ARG A 330 -22.65 -23.78 -23.36
C ARG A 330 -21.21 -23.85 -22.87
N LEU A 331 -20.99 -23.58 -21.58
CA LEU A 331 -19.67 -23.56 -20.96
C LEU A 331 -19.17 -24.97 -20.59
N GLY A 332 -20.06 -25.96 -20.52
CA GLY A 332 -19.73 -27.32 -20.12
C GLY A 332 -19.39 -27.46 -18.63
N VAL A 333 -19.92 -26.58 -17.77
CA VAL A 333 -19.66 -26.56 -16.33
C VAL A 333 -20.92 -26.22 -15.54
N MET A 334 -20.94 -26.58 -14.25
CA MET A 334 -21.92 -26.07 -13.30
C MET A 334 -21.39 -24.80 -12.64
N LEU A 335 -22.14 -23.70 -12.74
CA LEU A 335 -21.77 -22.45 -12.11
C LEU A 335 -21.88 -22.55 -10.58
N PRO A 336 -21.07 -21.78 -9.83
CA PRO A 336 -21.16 -21.70 -8.38
C PRO A 336 -22.58 -21.33 -7.93
N MET A 337 -23.07 -21.93 -6.84
CA MET A 337 -24.44 -21.72 -6.38
C MET A 337 -24.71 -20.27 -5.94
N ASP A 338 -23.75 -19.65 -5.28
CA ASP A 338 -23.84 -18.25 -4.87
C ASP A 338 -23.82 -17.29 -6.07
N TYR A 339 -23.05 -17.60 -7.13
CA TYR A 339 -23.08 -16.85 -8.37
C TYR A 339 -24.42 -17.02 -9.11
N LYS A 340 -25.03 -18.21 -9.10
CA LYS A 340 -26.39 -18.42 -9.63
C LYS A 340 -27.44 -17.64 -8.86
N GLU A 341 -27.37 -17.60 -7.53
CA GLU A 341 -28.25 -16.77 -6.69
C GLU A 341 -28.14 -15.29 -7.09
N PHE A 342 -26.92 -14.79 -7.29
CA PHE A 342 -26.65 -13.45 -7.81
C PHE A 342 -27.33 -13.22 -9.17
N LEU A 343 -27.13 -14.12 -10.14
CA LEU A 343 -27.69 -14.00 -11.49
C LEU A 343 -29.22 -14.00 -11.49
N MET A 344 -29.84 -14.77 -10.59
CA MET A 344 -31.30 -14.80 -10.40
C MET A 344 -31.87 -13.54 -9.73
N ILE A 345 -31.02 -12.68 -9.15
CA ILE A 345 -31.41 -11.35 -8.64
C ILE A 345 -31.11 -10.29 -9.70
N THR A 346 -30.00 -10.42 -10.42
CA THR A 346 -29.59 -9.48 -11.45
C THR A 346 -28.66 -10.14 -12.47
N ASN A 347 -29.00 -10.06 -13.76
CA ASN A 347 -28.20 -10.63 -14.83
C ASN A 347 -27.01 -9.73 -15.18
N GLY A 348 -25.99 -9.75 -14.33
CA GLY A 348 -24.89 -8.80 -14.38
C GLY A 348 -25.17 -7.55 -13.55
N LEU A 349 -24.11 -6.78 -13.28
CA LEU A 349 -24.16 -5.62 -12.40
C LEU A 349 -23.55 -4.43 -13.12
N GLY A 350 -24.28 -3.31 -13.17
CA GLY A 350 -23.69 -2.04 -13.57
C GLY A 350 -22.60 -1.60 -12.58
N SER A 351 -21.75 -0.66 -12.99
CA SER A 351 -20.86 0.03 -12.06
C SER A 351 -21.21 1.50 -12.07
N TYR A 352 -21.48 2.06 -10.90
CA TYR A 352 -21.54 3.51 -10.74
C TYR A 352 -20.15 4.10 -10.52
N CYS A 353 -19.11 3.31 -10.28
CA CYS A 353 -17.82 3.85 -9.84
C CYS A 353 -16.97 4.35 -11.03
N PRO A 354 -16.80 5.68 -11.22
CA PRO A 354 -15.97 6.22 -12.30
C PRO A 354 -14.47 6.01 -12.04
N PHE A 355 -14.10 5.63 -10.81
CA PHE A 355 -12.71 5.40 -10.40
C PHE A 355 -12.22 3.98 -10.68
N GLY A 356 -13.04 3.12 -11.29
CA GLY A 356 -12.60 1.80 -11.74
C GLY A 356 -12.27 0.81 -10.60
N TRP A 357 -12.68 1.08 -9.36
CA TRP A 357 -12.36 0.16 -8.26
C TRP A 357 -13.11 -1.17 -8.35
N TYR A 358 -14.24 -1.18 -9.05
CA TYR A 358 -15.04 -2.37 -9.32
C TYR A 358 -15.55 -2.34 -10.77
N SER A 359 -15.18 -3.37 -11.53
CA SER A 359 -15.75 -3.61 -12.85
C SER A 359 -17.23 -3.97 -12.77
N ALA A 360 -17.97 -3.57 -13.80
CA ALA A 360 -19.29 -4.10 -14.06
C ALA A 360 -19.20 -5.63 -14.25
N LEU A 361 -20.23 -6.35 -13.81
CA LEU A 361 -20.32 -7.79 -14.02
C LEU A 361 -21.15 -8.08 -15.26
N ALA A 362 -20.64 -8.97 -16.12
CA ALA A 362 -21.26 -9.35 -17.36
C ALA A 362 -22.57 -10.13 -17.13
N PRO A 363 -23.57 -9.97 -18.01
CA PRO A 363 -24.72 -10.86 -18.06
C PRO A 363 -24.30 -12.28 -18.49
N VAL A 364 -25.12 -13.29 -18.19
CA VAL A 364 -24.85 -14.70 -18.51
C VAL A 364 -24.62 -14.97 -19.99
N GLU A 365 -25.20 -14.16 -20.87
CA GLU A 365 -25.01 -14.27 -22.31
C GLU A 365 -23.57 -13.92 -22.72
N GLU A 366 -22.90 -13.06 -21.95
CA GLU A 366 -21.57 -12.50 -22.24
C GLU A 366 -20.43 -13.22 -21.51
N ILE A 367 -20.68 -14.10 -20.54
CA ILE A 367 -19.60 -14.83 -19.86
C ILE A 367 -18.99 -15.92 -20.76
N TYR A 368 -17.66 -16.05 -20.74
CA TYR A 368 -16.92 -16.98 -21.61
C TYR A 368 -15.64 -17.49 -20.96
N TRP A 369 -15.10 -18.59 -21.49
CA TRP A 369 -13.79 -19.10 -21.10
C TRP A 369 -12.68 -18.24 -21.71
N ASP A 370 -11.88 -17.60 -20.86
CA ASP A 370 -10.63 -16.97 -21.25
C ASP A 370 -9.50 -18.00 -21.09
N ASP A 371 -8.96 -18.47 -22.20
CA ASP A 371 -7.92 -19.48 -22.31
C ASP A 371 -6.58 -18.92 -22.82
N MET A 372 -6.49 -17.61 -23.05
CA MET A 372 -5.27 -16.96 -23.50
C MET A 372 -4.64 -16.16 -22.36
N THR A 373 -5.41 -15.22 -21.80
CA THR A 373 -4.88 -14.24 -20.88
C THR A 373 -4.41 -14.80 -19.52
N PRO A 374 -5.05 -15.83 -18.91
CA PRO A 374 -4.59 -16.38 -17.63
C PRO A 374 -3.37 -17.33 -17.73
N THR A 375 -3.02 -17.82 -18.92
CA THR A 375 -2.08 -18.96 -19.08
C THR A 375 -0.64 -18.69 -18.67
N GLU A 376 -0.26 -17.42 -18.58
CA GLU A 376 1.07 -16.99 -18.13
C GLU A 376 1.19 -16.98 -16.59
N TYR A 377 0.09 -17.17 -15.87
CA TYR A 377 0.03 -17.02 -14.42
C TYR A 377 -0.16 -18.35 -13.69
N ARG A 378 0.42 -18.44 -12.49
CA ARG A 378 0.22 -19.57 -11.57
C ARG A 378 -0.92 -19.26 -10.60
N LEU A 379 -1.73 -20.27 -10.28
CA LEU A 379 -2.88 -20.09 -9.39
C LEU A 379 -2.45 -19.93 -7.94
N ARG A 380 -2.51 -18.69 -7.44
CA ARG A 380 -2.36 -18.38 -6.02
C ARG A 380 -3.72 -18.20 -5.38
N TYR A 381 -4.22 -19.25 -4.71
CA TYR A 381 -5.50 -19.17 -3.98
C TYR A 381 -5.36 -18.66 -2.54
N ARG A 382 -4.12 -18.57 -2.03
CA ARG A 382 -3.75 -18.00 -0.73
C ARG A 382 -2.38 -17.31 -0.81
N PRO A 383 -2.06 -16.38 0.11
CA PRO A 383 -0.72 -15.84 0.21
C PRO A 383 0.33 -16.94 0.41
N LEU A 384 1.47 -16.75 -0.25
CA LEU A 384 2.67 -17.56 -0.06
C LEU A 384 3.70 -16.80 0.77
N GLU A 385 4.43 -17.51 1.63
CA GLU A 385 5.47 -16.92 2.49
C GLU A 385 6.81 -16.74 1.73
N ASP A 386 7.04 -17.54 0.69
CA ASP A 386 8.26 -17.56 -0.11
C ASP A 386 7.99 -17.70 -1.62
N HIS A 387 9.02 -17.45 -2.43
CA HIS A 387 8.96 -17.62 -3.88
C HIS A 387 9.15 -19.09 -4.31
N GLU A 388 9.76 -19.93 -3.48
CA GLU A 388 10.01 -21.34 -3.81
C GLU A 388 8.71 -22.14 -3.88
N THR A 389 7.71 -21.78 -3.05
CA THR A 389 6.36 -22.37 -3.12
C THR A 389 5.57 -21.93 -4.34
N ASP A 390 5.91 -20.80 -4.97
CA ASP A 390 5.23 -20.33 -6.17
C ASP A 390 5.50 -21.25 -7.37
N ASP A 391 6.71 -21.78 -7.48
CA ASP A 391 7.09 -22.69 -8.56
C ASP A 391 6.37 -24.04 -8.52
N ALA A 392 5.85 -24.41 -7.35
CA ALA A 392 5.04 -25.61 -7.18
C ALA A 392 3.58 -25.42 -7.66
N LEU A 393 3.10 -24.18 -7.79
CA LEU A 393 1.70 -23.90 -8.12
C LEU A 393 1.38 -24.19 -9.59
N PRO A 394 0.18 -24.71 -9.90
CA PRO A 394 -0.23 -25.00 -11.26
C PRO A 394 -0.48 -23.70 -12.05
N PHE A 395 -0.17 -23.70 -13.34
CA PHE A 395 -0.55 -22.63 -14.27
C PHE A 395 -2.08 -22.61 -14.49
N ILE A 396 -2.65 -21.42 -14.61
CA ILE A 396 -4.08 -21.24 -14.88
C ILE A 396 -4.35 -21.57 -16.35
N ARG A 397 -4.92 -22.76 -16.60
CA ARG A 397 -5.18 -23.25 -17.96
C ARG A 397 -6.25 -22.44 -18.69
N ARG A 398 -7.28 -22.03 -17.96
CA ARG A 398 -8.39 -21.19 -18.39
C ARG A 398 -9.08 -20.60 -17.17
N ALA A 399 -9.80 -19.51 -17.36
CA ALA A 399 -10.63 -18.91 -16.33
C ALA A 399 -11.97 -18.49 -16.92
N LEU A 400 -13.05 -18.58 -16.15
CA LEU A 400 -14.35 -18.10 -16.59
C LEU A 400 -14.44 -16.59 -16.36
N HIS A 401 -14.44 -15.82 -17.43
CA HIS A 401 -14.48 -14.36 -17.38
C HIS A 401 -15.91 -13.86 -17.16
N ILE A 402 -16.11 -13.08 -16.08
CA ILE A 402 -17.43 -12.62 -15.63
C ILE A 402 -17.57 -11.10 -15.50
N SER A 403 -16.55 -10.31 -15.86
CA SER A 403 -16.63 -8.85 -15.95
C SER A 403 -17.12 -8.40 -17.31
N SER A 404 -17.91 -7.33 -17.36
CA SER A 404 -18.28 -6.65 -18.61
C SER A 404 -17.14 -5.72 -19.03
N ASN A 405 -16.84 -5.66 -20.34
CA ASN A 405 -15.79 -4.86 -21.00
C ASN A 405 -15.09 -3.85 -20.07
N ALA A 406 -14.10 -4.34 -19.33
CA ALA A 406 -13.32 -3.49 -18.46
C ALA A 406 -12.51 -2.54 -19.34
N LEU A 407 -12.60 -1.23 -19.08
CA LEU A 407 -11.75 -0.24 -19.74
C LEU A 407 -10.26 -0.43 -19.40
N ASP A 408 -9.99 -1.21 -18.35
CA ASP A 408 -8.66 -1.53 -17.83
C ASP A 408 -8.59 -3.03 -17.49
N ASP A 409 -7.56 -3.71 -17.99
CA ASP A 409 -7.30 -5.12 -17.77
C ASP A 409 -7.13 -5.47 -16.29
N THR A 410 -6.73 -4.50 -15.45
CA THR A 410 -6.55 -4.70 -14.00
C THR A 410 -7.84 -5.02 -13.25
N GLN A 411 -9.01 -4.77 -13.84
CA GLN A 411 -10.30 -4.90 -13.18
C GLN A 411 -11.07 -6.15 -13.59
N ARG A 412 -10.47 -7.04 -14.39
CA ARG A 412 -11.14 -8.26 -14.83
C ARG A 412 -11.41 -9.20 -13.64
N PHE A 413 -12.60 -9.80 -13.63
CA PHE A 413 -13.00 -10.81 -12.65
C PHE A 413 -13.11 -12.18 -13.30
N TRP A 414 -12.52 -13.16 -12.62
CA TRP A 414 -12.36 -14.52 -13.11
C TRP A 414 -12.81 -15.54 -12.08
N LEU A 415 -13.66 -16.47 -12.49
CA LEU A 415 -13.99 -17.66 -11.72
C LEU A 415 -13.04 -18.79 -12.14
N ILE A 416 -12.28 -19.28 -11.16
CA ILE A 416 -11.31 -20.37 -11.31
C ILE A 416 -11.98 -21.71 -10.96
N GLU A 417 -11.75 -22.70 -11.80
CA GLU A 417 -12.34 -24.03 -11.67
C GLU A 417 -11.91 -24.76 -10.39
N PRO A 418 -12.83 -25.49 -9.74
CA PRO A 418 -12.55 -26.29 -8.55
C PRO A 418 -11.35 -27.23 -8.69
N GLU A 419 -11.18 -27.89 -9.83
CA GLU A 419 -10.11 -28.86 -10.05
C GLU A 419 -8.73 -28.19 -9.95
N LEU A 420 -8.57 -27.00 -10.55
CA LEU A 420 -7.31 -26.26 -10.51
C LEU A 420 -7.01 -25.74 -9.10
N VAL A 421 -8.04 -25.27 -8.37
CA VAL A 421 -7.92 -24.87 -6.97
C VAL A 421 -7.49 -26.05 -6.09
N ALA A 422 -8.02 -27.25 -6.36
CA ALA A 422 -7.61 -28.47 -5.66
C ALA A 422 -6.15 -28.84 -5.97
N GLU A 423 -5.72 -28.75 -7.24
CA GLU A 423 -4.32 -28.95 -7.63
C GLU A 423 -3.38 -27.98 -6.88
N ALA A 424 -3.74 -26.69 -6.80
CA ALA A 424 -2.97 -25.69 -6.07
C ALA A 424 -2.91 -25.97 -4.58
N LYS A 425 -4.02 -26.41 -3.95
CA LYS A 425 -4.04 -26.84 -2.55
C LYS A 425 -3.06 -27.99 -2.29
N VAL A 426 -3.10 -29.02 -3.13
CA VAL A 426 -2.18 -30.16 -3.01
C VAL A 426 -0.72 -29.75 -3.19
N ALA A 427 -0.42 -28.85 -4.13
CA ALA A 427 0.93 -28.34 -4.35
C ALA A 427 1.52 -27.63 -3.12
N LEU A 428 0.68 -26.98 -2.32
CA LEU A 428 1.08 -26.31 -1.08
C LEU A 428 1.01 -27.21 0.17
N GLY A 429 0.70 -28.50 0.00
CA GLY A 429 0.57 -29.45 1.10
C GLY A 429 -0.72 -29.33 1.91
N ASP A 430 -1.70 -28.55 1.42
CA ASP A 430 -3.03 -28.49 2.02
C ASP A 430 -3.77 -29.82 1.74
N PRO A 431 -4.70 -30.25 2.61
CA PRO A 431 -5.46 -31.46 2.39
C PRO A 431 -6.24 -31.41 1.06
N ALA A 432 -6.21 -32.52 0.33
CA ALA A 432 -6.89 -32.71 -0.97
C ALA A 432 -8.42 -32.79 -0.80
N ILE A 433 -9.02 -31.69 -0.37
CA ILE A 433 -10.46 -31.49 -0.33
C ILE A 433 -10.90 -31.09 -1.73
N ALA A 434 -12.11 -31.51 -2.15
CA ALA A 434 -12.71 -31.03 -3.39
C ALA A 434 -12.60 -29.50 -3.46
N GLY A 435 -12.06 -29.00 -4.56
CA GLY A 435 -11.91 -27.57 -4.73
C GLY A 435 -13.26 -26.88 -4.74
N GLU A 436 -13.22 -25.57 -4.55
CA GLU A 436 -14.37 -24.71 -4.69
C GLU A 436 -14.08 -23.70 -5.79
N TRP A 437 -15.13 -23.14 -6.37
CA TRP A 437 -14.95 -22.02 -7.28
C TRP A 437 -14.37 -20.83 -6.52
N VAL A 438 -13.28 -20.28 -7.05
CA VAL A 438 -12.63 -19.09 -6.48
C VAL A 438 -12.80 -17.96 -7.48
N LEU A 439 -13.43 -16.88 -7.05
CA LEU A 439 -13.43 -15.61 -7.75
C LEU A 439 -12.11 -14.88 -7.45
N MET A 440 -11.40 -14.47 -8.49
CA MET A 440 -10.17 -13.68 -8.41
C MET A 440 -10.28 -12.44 -9.30
N ARG A 441 -9.56 -11.38 -8.93
CA ARG A 441 -9.34 -10.24 -9.82
C ARG A 441 -7.99 -10.41 -10.52
N TRP A 442 -7.90 -9.87 -11.74
CA TRP A 442 -6.66 -9.88 -12.52
C TRP A 442 -5.44 -9.36 -11.75
N GLY A 443 -5.60 -8.21 -11.07
CA GLY A 443 -4.53 -7.60 -10.28
C GLY A 443 -3.94 -8.49 -9.18
N ASP A 444 -4.74 -9.44 -8.69
CA ASP A 444 -4.37 -10.34 -7.59
C ASP A 444 -3.42 -11.46 -8.06
N MET A 445 -3.24 -11.62 -9.37
CA MET A 445 -2.34 -12.64 -9.93
C MET A 445 -0.88 -12.21 -9.95
N PHE A 446 -0.60 -10.92 -9.78
CA PHE A 446 0.76 -10.43 -9.84
C PHE A 446 1.49 -10.71 -8.53
N PRO A 447 2.78 -11.13 -8.58
CA PRO A 447 3.56 -11.38 -7.39
C PRO A 447 3.71 -10.20 -6.43
N SER A 448 3.52 -8.98 -6.93
CA SER A 448 3.59 -7.73 -6.18
C SER A 448 2.23 -7.21 -5.71
N GLY A 449 1.12 -7.82 -6.16
CA GLY A 449 -0.24 -7.41 -5.78
C GLY A 449 -0.51 -7.82 -4.34
N PHE A 450 -0.57 -6.85 -3.43
CA PHE A 450 -0.89 -7.10 -2.01
C PHE A 450 -2.38 -7.34 -1.75
N ASP A 451 -3.19 -7.42 -2.81
CA ASP A 451 -4.65 -7.41 -2.74
C ASP A 451 -5.19 -8.77 -3.15
N ASP A 452 -4.96 -9.81 -2.35
CA ASP A 452 -5.50 -11.15 -2.62
C ASP A 452 -7.04 -11.17 -2.44
N ASN A 453 -7.84 -10.71 -3.41
CA ASN A 453 -9.31 -10.78 -3.34
C ASN A 453 -9.89 -12.17 -3.62
N ALA A 454 -9.07 -13.22 -3.63
CA ALA A 454 -9.50 -14.59 -3.83
C ALA A 454 -10.52 -15.04 -2.77
N GLY A 455 -11.64 -15.62 -3.20
CA GLY A 455 -12.67 -16.20 -2.33
C GLY A 455 -13.87 -16.67 -3.12
N THR A 456 -14.93 -17.11 -2.46
CA THR A 456 -16.19 -17.38 -3.19
C THR A 456 -16.75 -16.08 -3.76
N PHE A 457 -17.63 -16.16 -4.77
CA PHE A 457 -18.26 -14.98 -5.37
C PHE A 457 -18.93 -14.11 -4.28
N ARG A 458 -19.64 -14.77 -3.37
CA ARG A 458 -20.27 -14.10 -2.23
C ARG A 458 -19.28 -13.38 -1.32
N MET A 459 -18.13 -13.99 -1.00
CA MET A 459 -17.12 -13.37 -0.16
C MET A 459 -16.60 -12.07 -0.78
N VAL A 460 -16.36 -12.05 -2.08
CA VAL A 460 -15.92 -10.84 -2.79
C VAL A 460 -16.99 -9.74 -2.75
N MET A 461 -18.27 -10.09 -2.88
CA MET A 461 -19.36 -9.12 -2.73
C MET A 461 -19.47 -8.57 -1.29
N GLU A 462 -19.22 -9.40 -0.28
CA GLU A 462 -19.15 -8.96 1.12
C GLU A 462 -17.97 -8.00 1.36
N ARG A 463 -16.80 -8.31 0.81
CA ARG A 463 -15.59 -7.46 0.89
C ARG A 463 -15.80 -6.11 0.20
N ARG A 464 -16.44 -6.09 -0.97
CA ARG A 464 -16.86 -4.85 -1.66
C ARG A 464 -17.66 -3.91 -0.75
N LEU A 465 -18.58 -4.45 0.07
CA LEU A 465 -19.32 -3.65 1.06
C LEU A 465 -18.47 -3.13 2.20
N VAL A 466 -17.56 -3.97 2.71
CA VAL A 466 -16.63 -3.57 3.77
C VAL A 466 -15.77 -2.41 3.29
N ASP A 467 -15.19 -2.50 2.09
CA ASP A 467 -14.32 -1.49 1.52
C ASP A 467 -15.05 -0.14 1.35
N MET A 468 -16.31 -0.15 0.91
CA MET A 468 -17.13 1.06 0.85
C MET A 468 -17.39 1.68 2.24
N GLY A 469 -17.59 0.85 3.26
CA GLY A 469 -17.74 1.31 4.64
C GLY A 469 -16.45 1.92 5.20
N LEU A 470 -15.31 1.28 4.91
CA LEU A 470 -13.98 1.72 5.34
C LEU A 470 -13.58 3.04 4.69
N GLN A 471 -13.98 3.30 3.45
CA GLN A 471 -13.69 4.58 2.79
C GLN A 471 -14.46 5.76 3.42
N GLY A 472 -15.46 5.50 4.25
CA GLY A 472 -16.26 6.48 5.01
C GLY A 472 -17.14 7.35 4.13
N TYR A 473 -17.71 6.74 3.10
CA TYR A 473 -18.78 7.29 2.30
C TYR A 473 -20.16 6.99 2.90
#